data_AF-A0A4Y8CC54-F1
#
_entry.id   AF-A0A4Y8CC54-F1
#
_cell.length_a   1.000
_cell.length_b   1.000
_cell.length_c   1.000
_cell.angle_alpha   90.00
_cell.angle_beta   90.00
_cell.angle_gamma   90.00
#
_symmetry.space_group_name_H-M   'P 1'
#
loop_
_entity.id
_entity.type
_entity.pdbx_description
1 polymer ?
#
loop_
_entity_poly.entity_id
_entity_poly.type
_entity_poly.pdbx_seq_one_letter_code
_entity_poly.pdbx_strand_id
1 'polypeptide(L)' 'MQAIILCGGLGTRLKSVIKDIPKPMAPINNKPF' A
#
# COMPACT_ATOMS: atom_id res chain seq x y z
N MET A 1 18.85 15.33 9.00
CA MET A 1 18.30 14.09 9.60
C MET A 1 17.49 13.37 8.54
N GLN A 2 17.61 12.05 8.41
CA GLN A 2 16.91 11.25 7.39
C GLN A 2 16.06 10.17 8.06
N ALA A 3 14.92 9.86 7.44
CA ALA A 3 14.01 8.81 7.85
C ALA A 3 13.71 7.89 6.66
N ILE A 4 13.31 6.66 6.95
CA ILE A 4 12.91 5.66 5.96
C ILE A 4 11.52 5.17 6.30
N ILE A 5 10.71 4.90 5.28
CA ILE A 5 9.38 4.31 5.42
C ILE A 5 9.45 2.86 4.95
N LEU A 6 8.98 1.94 5.80
CA LEU A 6 8.85 0.53 5.44
C LEU A 6 7.53 0.29 4.72
N CYS A 7 7.59 0.26 3.39
CA CYS A 7 6.43 0.07 2.51
C CYS A 7 6.24 -1.39 2.04
N GLY A 8 6.82 -2.37 2.75
CA GLY A 8 6.77 -3.80 2.39
C GLY A 8 5.62 -4.59 3.05
N GLY A 9 5.54 -5.89 2.72
CA GLY A 9 4.58 -6.84 3.30
C GLY A 9 3.58 -7.39 2.29
N LEU A 10 3.10 -8.63 2.52
CA LEU A 10 2.33 -9.40 1.52
C LEU A 10 0.92 -8.89 1.19
N GLY A 11 0.37 -7.96 1.98
CA GLY A 11 -0.93 -7.32 1.67
C GLY A 11 -2.15 -8.26 1.60
N THR A 12 -2.07 -9.49 2.12
CA THR A 12 -3.08 -10.55 1.89
C THR A 12 -4.51 -10.18 2.29
N ARG A 13 -4.66 -9.36 3.34
CA ARG A 13 -5.97 -8.93 3.84
C ARG A 13 -6.75 -8.04 2.86
N LEU A 14 -6.07 -7.37 1.94
CA LEU A 14 -6.71 -6.45 0.99
C LEU A 14 -6.78 -7.02 -0.44
N LYS A 15 -6.36 -8.27 -0.67
CA LYS A 15 -6.35 -8.88 -2.01
C LYS A 15 -7.71 -8.90 -2.71
N SER A 16 -8.81 -8.94 -1.96
CA SER A 16 -10.17 -8.89 -2.50
C SER A 16 -10.57 -7.49 -2.99
N VAL A 17 -9.90 -6.44 -2.52
CA VAL A 17 -10.20 -5.04 -2.84
C VAL A 17 -9.18 -4.47 -3.84
N ILE A 18 -7.90 -4.80 -3.66
CA ILE A 18 -6.79 -4.39 -4.50
C ILE A 18 -5.96 -5.63 -4.85
N LYS A 19 -6.10 -6.10 -6.09
CA LYS A 19 -5.51 -7.38 -6.51
C LYS A 19 -4.10 -7.23 -7.07
N ASP A 20 -3.88 -6.16 -7.85
CA ASP A 20 -2.71 -6.04 -8.72
C ASP A 20 -1.71 -4.97 -8.26
N ILE A 21 -2.03 -4.25 -7.17
CA ILE A 21 -1.19 -3.17 -6.64
C ILE A 21 -0.76 -3.43 -5.19
N PRO A 22 0.47 -3.03 -4.78
CA PRO A 22 0.91 -3.13 -3.40
C PRO A 22 0.01 -2.34 -2.46
N LYS A 23 -0.07 -2.77 -1.20
CA LYS A 23 -0.90 -2.13 -0.19
C LYS A 23 -0.66 -0.60 -0.11
N PRO A 24 0.58 -0.06 0.05
CA PRO A 24 0.81 1.39 0.10
C PRO A 24 0.36 2.15 -1.16
N MET A 25 0.17 1.48 -2.28
CA MET A 25 -0.37 2.10 -3.50
C MET A 25 -1.90 2.12 -3.54
N ALA A 26 -2.58 1.61 -2.51
CA ALA A 26 -4.04 1.62 -2.46
C ALA A 26 -4.58 3.06 -2.52
N PRO A 27 -5.58 3.34 -3.36
CA PRO A 27 -6.11 4.69 -3.50
C PRO A 27 -6.97 5.07 -2.29
N ILE A 28 -6.61 6.15 -1.63
CA ILE A 28 -7.37 6.86 -0.60
C ILE A 28 -7.56 8.29 -1.08
N ASN A 29 -8.80 8.71 -1.33
CA ASN A 29 -9.12 10.02 -1.92
C ASN A 29 -8.30 10.33 -3.19
N ASN A 30 -8.24 9.36 -4.11
CA ASN A 30 -7.49 9.44 -5.37
C ASN A 30 -5.96 9.62 -5.21
N LYS A 31 -5.38 9.25 -4.05
CA LYS A 31 -3.93 9.25 -3.81
C LYS A 31 -3.49 7.93 -3.14
N PRO A 32 -2.27 7.44 -3.39
CA PRO A 32 -1.68 6.37 -2.59
C PRO A 32 -1.65 6.72 -1.10
N PHE A 33 -1.67 5.71 -0.22
CA PHE A 33 -1.59 5.92 1.22
C PHE A 33 -0.16 5.84 1.75
#